data_AF-A0A7C5K7B7-F1
#
_entry.id   AF-A0A7C5K7B7-F1
#
_cell.length_a   1.000
_cell.length_b   1.000
_cell.length_c   1.000
_cell.angle_alpha   90.00
_cell.angle_beta   90.00
_cell.angle_gamma   90.00
#
_symmetry.space_group_name_H-M   'P 1'
#
loop_
_entity.id
_entity.type
_entity.pdbx_description
1 polymer ?
#
loop_
_entity_poly.entity_id
_entity_poly.type
_entity_poly.pdbx_seq_one_letter_code
_entity_poly.pdbx_strand_id
1 'polypeptide(L)'
;MRFRVHSGRRNIYTVMVRMLENSRREALLLTTPNDLICLSFFGLEDILKGCKGRGVEVKILTNVAGEKIANLLMGYIKDAVVRHADFQIKTR
;
A
#
# COMPACT_ATOMS: atom_id res chain seq x y z
N MET A 1 -9.22 6.24 -25.52
CA MET A 1 -8.64 6.15 -24.16
C MET A 1 -7.14 5.92 -24.28
N ARG A 2 -6.28 6.80 -23.74
CA ARG A 2 -4.81 6.69 -23.87
C ARG A 2 -4.25 6.18 -22.56
N PHE A 3 -3.67 4.99 -22.56
CA PHE A 3 -3.00 4.44 -21.38
C PHE A 3 -1.69 5.17 -21.13
N ARG A 4 -1.40 5.47 -19.87
CA ARG A 4 -0.06 5.91 -19.44
C ARG A 4 0.65 4.72 -18.82
N VAL A 5 1.78 4.35 -19.41
CA VAL A 5 2.64 3.29 -18.89
C VAL A 5 3.71 3.94 -18.02
N HIS A 6 3.79 3.52 -16.77
CA HIS A 6 4.82 3.97 -15.84
C HIS A 6 5.86 2.87 -15.69
N SER A 7 7.13 3.22 -15.87
CA SER A 7 8.26 2.32 -15.72
C SER A 7 9.28 2.86 -14.71
N GLY A 8 10.05 1.95 -14.12
CA GLY A 8 11.02 2.23 -13.08
C GLY A 8 10.40 2.29 -11.68
N ARG A 9 11.03 1.60 -10.72
CA ARG A 9 10.52 1.43 -9.35
C ARG A 9 10.16 2.74 -8.66
N ARG A 10 11.04 3.74 -8.70
CA ARG A 10 10.79 5.07 -8.09
C ARG A 10 9.56 5.76 -8.67
N ASN A 11 9.38 5.70 -9.99
CA ASN A 11 8.24 6.31 -10.66
C ASN A 11 6.93 5.59 -10.29
N ILE A 12 6.95 4.25 -10.25
CA ILE A 12 5.79 3.44 -9.84
C ILE A 12 5.34 3.84 -8.43
N TYR A 13 6.24 3.87 -7.44
CA TYR A 13 5.88 4.27 -6.07
C TYR A 13 5.42 5.72 -5.98
N THR A 14 6.05 6.64 -6.72
CA THR A 14 5.61 8.05 -6.79
C THR A 14 4.18 8.17 -7.30
N VAL A 15 3.82 7.37 -8.30
CA VAL A 15 2.45 7.35 -8.85
C VAL A 15 1.47 6.74 -7.85
N MET A 16 1.82 5.65 -7.18
CA MET A 16 0.98 5.03 -6.15
C MET A 16 0.71 6.00 -4.98
N VAL A 17 1.71 6.74 -4.52
CA VAL A 17 1.55 7.79 -3.51
C VAL A 17 0.54 8.84 -3.97
N ARG A 18 0.72 9.37 -5.18
CA ARG A 18 -0.21 10.36 -5.75
C ARG A 18 -1.64 9.80 -5.86
N MET A 19 -1.79 8.53 -6.19
CA MET A 19 -3.11 7.89 -6.23
C MET A 19 -3.77 7.89 -4.84
N LEU A 20 -3.03 7.51 -3.80
CA LEU A 20 -3.53 7.54 -2.41
C LEU A 20 -3.87 8.96 -1.95
N GLU A 21 -3.01 9.94 -2.24
CA GLU A 21 -3.21 11.34 -1.87
C GLU A 21 -4.48 11.94 -2.51
N ASN A 22 -4.81 11.51 -3.73
CA ASN A 22 -5.96 12.02 -4.48
C ASN A 22 -7.23 11.16 -4.34
N SER A 23 -7.17 10.03 -3.62
CA SER A 23 -8.35 9.21 -3.35
C SER A 23 -9.39 10.00 -2.56
N ARG A 24 -10.68 9.79 -2.90
CA ARG A 24 -11.81 10.55 -2.33
C ARG A 24 -12.72 9.75 -1.40
N ARG A 25 -12.67 8.42 -1.45
CA ARG A 25 -13.58 7.56 -0.69
C ARG A 25 -12.89 6.31 -0.18
N GLU A 26 -12.26 5.56 -1.08
CA GLU A 26 -11.62 4.30 -0.77
C GLU A 26 -10.36 4.12 -1.63
N ALA A 27 -9.36 3.42 -1.08
CA ALA A 27 -8.21 2.92 -1.82
C ALA A 27 -7.92 1.47 -1.44
N LEU A 28 -7.77 0.60 -2.45
CA LEU A 28 -7.43 -0.81 -2.27
C LEU A 28 -5.99 -1.03 -2.74
N LEU A 29 -5.14 -1.52 -1.84
CA LEU A 29 -3.74 -1.79 -2.11
C LEU A 29 -3.49 -3.29 -2.00
N LEU A 30 -3.43 -3.97 -3.14
CA LEU A 30 -2.94 -5.35 -3.23
C LEU A 30 -1.45 -5.30 -3.53
N THR A 31 -0.63 -5.80 -2.61
CA THR A 31 0.80 -5.50 -2.63
C THR A 31 1.62 -6.61 -1.97
N THR A 32 2.92 -6.63 -2.24
CA THR A 32 3.86 -7.51 -1.53
C THR A 32 4.47 -6.83 -0.30
N PRO A 33 5.07 -7.59 0.64
CA PRO A 33 5.82 -7.00 1.75
C PRO A 33 6.95 -6.06 1.32
N ASN A 34 7.64 -6.38 0.22
CA ASN A 34 8.73 -5.56 -0.30
C ASN A 34 8.24 -4.22 -0.81
N ASP A 35 7.07 -4.19 -1.44
CA ASP A 35 6.46 -2.94 -1.90
C ASP A 35 6.08 -2.04 -0.73
N LEU A 36 5.58 -2.62 0.38
CA LEU A 36 5.28 -1.86 1.61
C LEU A 36 6.54 -1.27 2.26
N ILE A 37 7.64 -2.04 2.32
CA ILE A 37 8.95 -1.51 2.74
C ILE A 37 9.39 -0.38 1.80
N CYS A 38 9.20 -0.52 0.50
CA CYS A 38 9.57 0.54 -0.43
C CYS A 38 8.71 1.79 -0.20
N LEU A 39 7.39 1.63 -0.10
CA LEU A 39 6.44 2.72 0.14
C LEU A 39 6.66 3.41 1.49
N SER A 40 7.20 2.72 2.50
CA SER A 40 7.55 3.37 3.77
C SER A 40 8.62 4.45 3.58
N PHE A 41 9.58 4.25 2.66
CA PHE A 41 10.56 5.30 2.29
C PHE A 41 9.94 6.48 1.53
N PHE A 42 8.70 6.33 1.02
CA PHE A 42 7.92 7.40 0.42
C PHE A 42 6.88 8.00 1.39
N GLY A 43 6.98 7.71 2.69
CA GLY A 43 6.10 8.30 3.70
C GLY A 43 4.70 7.69 3.75
N LEU A 44 4.55 6.39 3.44
CA LEU A 44 3.25 5.71 3.45
C LEU A 44 2.48 5.93 4.75
N GLU A 45 3.14 5.94 5.92
CA GLU A 45 2.46 6.17 7.20
C GLU A 45 1.73 7.53 7.25
N ASP A 46 2.42 8.62 6.87
CA ASP A 46 1.83 9.96 6.83
C ASP A 46 0.72 10.05 5.78
N ILE A 47 0.87 9.35 4.66
CA ILE A 47 -0.15 9.29 3.62
C ILE A 47 -1.40 8.58 4.12
N LEU A 48 -1.28 7.46 4.82
CA LEU A 48 -2.41 6.74 5.41
C LEU A 48 -3.12 7.60 6.46
N LYS A 49 -2.36 8.25 7.34
CA LYS A 49 -2.89 9.23 8.29
C LYS A 49 -3.66 10.35 7.60
N GLY A 50 -3.11 10.90 6.53
CA GLY A 50 -3.75 11.93 5.70
C GLY A 50 -5.04 11.41 5.04
N CYS A 51 -5.04 10.18 4.53
CA CYS A 51 -6.23 9.54 3.96
C CYS A 51 -7.34 9.42 5.00
N LYS A 52 -7.04 8.88 6.18
CA LYS A 52 -8.01 8.77 7.28
C LYS A 52 -8.53 10.13 7.73
N GLY A 53 -7.66 11.14 7.83
CA GLY A 53 -8.07 12.52 8.15
C GLY A 53 -9.04 13.11 7.12
N ARG A 54 -8.97 12.67 5.85
CA ARG A 54 -9.92 13.03 4.78
C ARG A 54 -11.14 12.11 4.70
N GLY A 55 -11.29 11.12 5.60
CA GLY A 55 -12.37 10.14 5.56
C GLY A 55 -12.23 9.07 4.45
N VAL A 56 -11.02 8.88 3.93
CA VAL A 56 -10.73 7.86 2.91
C VAL A 56 -10.35 6.55 3.60
N GLU A 57 -11.09 5.48 3.31
CA GLU A 57 -10.78 4.14 3.81
C GLU A 57 -9.69 3.49 2.95
N VAL A 58 -8.54 3.17 3.54
CA VAL A 58 -7.47 2.44 2.84
C VAL A 58 -7.47 0.99 3.31
N LYS A 59 -7.53 0.04 2.37
CA LYS A 59 -7.46 -1.39 2.63
C LYS A 59 -6.20 -1.98 2.00
N ILE A 60 -5.35 -2.58 2.82
CA ILE A 60 -4.09 -3.20 2.38
C ILE A 60 -4.24 -4.71 2.48
N LEU A 61 -4.07 -5.39 1.35
CA LEU A 61 -4.01 -6.84 1.26
C LEU A 61 -2.57 -7.24 0.90
N THR A 62 -1.89 -7.92 1.82
CA THR A 62 -0.49 -8.34 1.66
C THR A 62 -0.23 -9.68 2.30
N ASN A 63 0.86 -10.35 1.92
CA ASN A 63 1.41 -11.42 2.73
C ASN A 63 2.03 -10.82 4.01
N VAL A 64 1.94 -11.55 5.12
CA VAL A 64 2.57 -11.21 6.41
C VAL A 64 3.48 -12.39 6.76
N ALA A 65 4.71 -12.34 6.25
CA ALA A 65 5.71 -13.36 6.50
C ALA A 65 6.86 -12.74 7.33
N GLY A 66 6.90 -13.08 8.62
CA GLY A 66 7.98 -12.70 9.53
C GLY A 66 7.75 -11.39 10.30
N GLU A 67 8.55 -11.22 11.37
CA GLU A 67 8.39 -10.18 12.40
C GLU A 67 8.58 -8.76 11.84
N LYS A 68 9.55 -8.56 10.94
CA LYS A 68 9.83 -7.23 10.36
C LYS A 68 8.60 -6.62 9.67
N ILE A 69 7.87 -7.44 8.91
CA ILE A 69 6.67 -6.99 8.19
C ILE A 69 5.51 -6.82 9.14
N ALA A 70 5.35 -7.71 10.12
CA ALA A 70 4.36 -7.55 11.17
C ALA A 70 4.54 -6.21 11.91
N ASN A 71 5.76 -5.87 12.32
CA ASN A 71 6.08 -4.61 13.01
C ASN A 71 5.78 -3.39 12.12
N LEU A 72 6.13 -3.44 10.84
CA LEU A 72 5.79 -2.38 9.89
C LEU A 72 4.26 -2.19 9.79
N LEU A 73 3.52 -3.29 9.65
CA LEU A 73 2.06 -3.27 9.50
C LEU A 73 1.35 -2.82 10.78
N MET A 74 1.89 -3.09 11.97
CA MET A 74 1.38 -2.53 13.23
C MET A 74 1.40 -1.00 13.24
N GLY A 75 2.32 -0.36 12.49
CA GLY A 75 2.30 1.08 12.29
C GLY A 75 1.12 1.56 11.44
N TYR A 76 0.53 0.70 10.60
CA TYR A 76 -0.51 1.07 9.63
C TYR A 76 -1.92 0.75 10.09
N ILE A 77 -2.11 -0.25 10.96
CA ILE A 77 -3.45 -0.69 11.41
C ILE A 77 -4.26 0.41 12.09
N LYS A 78 -3.61 1.45 12.63
CA LYS A 78 -4.29 2.63 13.20
C LYS A 78 -5.03 3.43 12.14
N ASP A 79 -4.52 3.47 10.91
CA ASP A 79 -4.98 4.38 9.85
C ASP A 79 -5.45 3.66 8.57
N ALA A 80 -5.31 2.33 8.51
CA ALA A 80 -5.75 1.50 7.40
C ALA A 80 -6.24 0.12 7.87
N VAL A 81 -7.12 -0.51 7.08
CA VAL A 81 -7.53 -1.90 7.28
C VAL A 81 -6.50 -2.81 6.62
N VAL A 82 -5.75 -3.56 7.43
CA VAL A 82 -4.74 -4.51 6.92
C VAL A 82 -5.27 -5.93 7.00
N ARG A 83 -5.15 -6.68 5.91
CA ARG A 83 -5.50 -8.11 5.84
C ARG A 83 -4.31 -8.91 5.32
N HIS A 84 -4.13 -10.09 5.91
CA HIS A 84 -3.17 -11.08 5.45
C HIS A 84 -3.80 -11.96 4.37
N ALA A 85 -3.04 -12.26 3.32
CA ALA A 85 -3.38 -13.30 2.36
C ALA A 85 -2.17 -14.18 2.04
N ASP A 86 -2.31 -15.48 2.29
CA ASP A 86 -1.41 -16.51 1.79
C ASP A 86 -1.78 -16.87 0.35
N PHE A 87 -1.24 -16.10 -0.61
CA PHE A 87 -1.36 -16.45 -2.02
C PHE A 87 -0.35 -17.54 -2.37
N GLN A 88 -0.77 -18.80 -2.39
CA GLN A 88 -0.05 -19.85 -3.12
C GLN A 88 -0.38 -19.73 -4.60
N ILE A 89 0.38 -18.91 -5.34
CA ILE A 89 0.34 -18.95 -6.80
C ILE A 89 1.00 -20.27 -7.21
N LYS A 90 0.19 -21.29 -7.52
CA LYS A 90 0.67 -22.49 -8.18
C LYS A 90 1.19 -22.09 -9.55
N THR A 91 2.49 -21.86 -9.67
CA THR A 91 3.17 -21.83 -10.97
C THR A 91 3.02 -23.21 -11.59
N ARG A 92 2.29 -23.28 -12.70
CA ARG A 92 2.30 -24.44 -13.60
C ARG A 92 3.65 -24.52 -14.30
#